data_AF-A0A4Q2DMY4-F1
#
_entry.id   AF-A0A4Q2DMY4-F1
#
_cell.length_a   1.000
_cell.length_b   1.000
_cell.length_c   1.000
_cell.angle_alpha   90.00
_cell.angle_beta   90.00
_cell.angle_gamma   90.00
#
_symmetry.space_group_name_H-M   'P 1'
#
loop_
_entity.id
_entity.type
_entity.pdbx_description
1 polymer ?
#
loop_
_entity_poly.entity_id
_entity_poly.type
_entity_poly.pdbx_seq_one_letter_code
_entity_poly.pdbx_strand_id
1 'polypeptide(L)'
;MTSVTPASIAYVATQVRFALSSAGALCRTDVETDSETFYTSALELFEDPEEQEEVQELLTWWNSRVFPSFSNPKKAIPANSAYSRIKEKRAALKALAASSNPNTES
;
A
#
# COMPACT_ATOMS: atom_id res chain seq x y z
N MET A 1 7.82 6.00 6.67
CA MET A 1 7.37 5.02 5.66
C MET A 1 5.92 4.68 5.96
N THR A 2 5.04 4.84 4.97
CA THR A 2 3.60 4.54 5.10
C THR A 2 3.18 3.34 4.27
N SER A 3 4.08 2.84 3.42
CA SER A 3 3.92 1.64 2.62
C SER A 3 5.26 0.93 2.41
N VAL A 4 5.18 -0.36 2.12
CA VAL A 4 6.29 -1.22 1.67
C VAL A 4 6.51 -0.95 0.19
N THR A 5 7.77 -0.90 -0.21
CA THR A 5 8.21 -0.74 -1.61
C THR A 5 8.92 -2.00 -2.10
N PRO A 6 8.95 -2.26 -3.42
CA PRO A 6 9.75 -3.34 -4.00
C PRO A 6 11.20 -3.34 -3.51
N ALA A 7 11.84 -2.16 -3.52
CA ALA A 7 13.20 -1.97 -3.01
C ALA A 7 13.36 -2.37 -1.54
N SER A 8 12.38 -2.09 -0.69
CA SER A 8 12.44 -2.51 0.71
C SER A 8 12.33 -4.04 0.89
N ILE A 9 11.54 -4.72 0.05
CA ILE A 9 11.44 -6.19 0.06
C ILE A 9 12.74 -6.80 -0.47
N ALA A 10 13.26 -6.30 -1.60
CA ALA A 10 14.51 -6.75 -2.17
C ALA A 10 15.67 -6.61 -1.17
N TYR A 11 15.73 -5.48 -0.46
CA TYR A 11 16.72 -5.27 0.59
C TYR A 11 16.60 -6.27 1.72
N VAL A 12 15.38 -6.52 2.23
CA VAL A 12 15.15 -7.54 3.28
C VAL A 12 15.56 -8.93 2.80
N ALA A 13 15.25 -9.31 1.55
CA ALA A 13 15.68 -10.57 0.98
C ALA A 13 17.22 -10.70 0.95
N THR A 14 17.92 -9.63 0.56
CA THR A 14 19.39 -9.58 0.61
C THR A 14 19.93 -9.72 2.04
N GLN A 15 19.32 -9.05 3.02
CA GLN A 15 19.70 -9.18 4.43
C GLN A 15 19.50 -10.61 4.96
N VAL A 16 18.39 -11.27 4.59
CA VAL A 16 18.11 -12.66 4.97
C VAL A 16 19.13 -13.61 4.33
N ARG A 17 19.44 -13.42 3.05
CA ARG A 17 20.47 -14.23 2.35
C ARG A 17 21.83 -14.12 3.05
N PHE A 18 22.21 -12.91 3.44
CA PHE A 18 23.44 -12.69 4.20
C PHE A 18 23.40 -13.33 5.60
N ALA A 19 22.28 -13.22 6.33
CA ALA A 19 22.14 -13.85 7.63
C ALA A 19 22.22 -15.39 7.57
N LEU A 20 21.92 -15.97 6.41
CA LEU A 20 22.04 -17.40 6.15
C LEU A 20 23.41 -17.80 5.57
N SER A 21 24.27 -16.85 5.20
CA SER A 21 25.62 -17.12 4.71
C SER A 21 26.64 -17.16 5.85
N SER A 22 27.80 -17.75 5.58
CA SER A 22 28.94 -17.74 6.50
C SER A 22 29.76 -16.44 6.44
N ALA A 23 29.29 -15.43 5.70
CA ALA A 23 30.03 -14.20 5.48
C ALA A 23 30.07 -13.34 6.76
N GLY A 24 31.26 -12.85 7.11
CA GLY A 24 31.47 -12.09 8.35
C GLY A 24 30.97 -10.65 8.32
N ALA A 25 30.72 -10.09 7.13
CA ALA A 25 30.19 -8.75 6.96
C ALA A 25 29.42 -8.63 5.64
N LEU A 26 28.37 -7.81 5.63
CA LEU A 26 27.67 -7.46 4.40
C LEU A 26 28.52 -6.45 3.64
N CYS A 27 29.36 -6.96 2.75
CA CYS A 27 30.24 -6.15 1.94
C CYS A 27 29.74 -6.12 0.50
N ARG A 28 29.65 -4.90 -0.06
CA ARG A 28 29.14 -4.65 -1.41
C ARG A 28 30.05 -5.25 -2.49
N THR A 29 31.34 -5.34 -2.20
CA THR A 29 32.39 -5.87 -3.09
C THR A 29 32.72 -7.34 -2.84
N ASP A 30 32.00 -8.01 -1.93
CA ASP A 30 32.28 -9.40 -1.63
C ASP A 30 31.72 -10.32 -2.72
N VAL A 31 32.62 -10.70 -3.61
CA VAL A 31 32.42 -11.65 -4.72
C VAL A 31 31.86 -12.98 -4.21
N GLU A 32 32.05 -13.32 -2.93
CA GLU A 32 31.57 -14.57 -2.34
C GLU A 32 30.05 -14.59 -2.12
N THR A 33 29.42 -13.43 -1.88
CA THR A 33 27.97 -13.36 -1.60
C THR A 33 27.17 -12.72 -2.74
N ASP A 34 27.82 -11.99 -3.66
CA ASP A 34 27.17 -11.36 -4.84
C ASP A 34 25.85 -10.64 -4.48
N SER A 35 25.92 -9.85 -3.40
CA SER A 35 24.75 -9.27 -2.75
C SER A 35 24.12 -8.14 -3.57
N GLU A 36 24.95 -7.40 -4.32
CA GLU A 36 24.51 -6.33 -5.22
C GLU A 36 23.77 -6.88 -6.44
N THR A 37 24.28 -7.94 -7.06
CA THR A 37 23.60 -8.60 -8.19
C THR A 37 22.30 -9.24 -7.75
N PHE A 38 22.26 -9.86 -6.57
CA PHE A 38 21.01 -10.42 -6.04
C PHE A 38 19.96 -9.35 -5.74
N TYR A 39 20.39 -8.24 -5.13
CA TYR A 39 19.48 -7.12 -4.90
C TYR A 39 18.94 -6.55 -6.23
N THR A 40 19.83 -6.34 -7.20
CA THR A 40 19.48 -5.79 -8.52
C THR A 40 18.54 -6.72 -9.27
N SER A 41 18.85 -8.01 -9.34
CA SER A 41 17.98 -9.01 -9.99
C SER A 41 16.63 -9.16 -9.31
N ALA A 42 16.56 -9.11 -7.98
CA ALA A 42 15.29 -9.11 -7.26
C ALA A 42 14.47 -7.85 -7.54
N LEU A 43 15.12 -6.70 -7.68
CA LEU A 43 14.47 -5.46 -8.10
C LEU A 43 13.95 -5.52 -9.54
N GLU A 44 14.77 -6.00 -10.47
CA GLU A 44 14.38 -6.19 -11.87
C GLU A 44 13.15 -7.10 -11.99
N LEU A 45 13.12 -8.20 -11.22
CA LEU A 45 11.94 -9.07 -11.14
C LEU A 45 10.69 -8.31 -10.66
N PHE A 46 10.82 -7.45 -9.66
CA PHE A 46 9.69 -6.67 -9.16
C PHE A 46 9.27 -5.53 -10.09
N GLU A 47 10.11 -5.13 -11.03
CA GLU A 47 9.83 -4.11 -12.04
C GLU A 47 9.40 -4.72 -13.39
N ASP A 48 9.48 -6.05 -13.53
CA ASP A 48 9.06 -6.76 -14.73
C ASP A 48 7.56 -6.55 -14.97
N PRO A 49 7.16 -6.04 -16.15
CA PRO A 49 5.75 -5.85 -16.50
C PRO A 49 4.93 -7.14 -16.48
N GLU A 50 5.53 -8.30 -16.74
CA GLU A 50 4.84 -9.60 -16.74
C GLU A 50 4.51 -10.07 -15.31
N GLU A 51 5.29 -9.64 -14.31
CA GLU A 51 5.16 -10.07 -12.91
C GLU A 51 4.36 -9.07 -12.05
N GLN A 52 3.90 -7.95 -12.61
CA GLN A 52 3.27 -6.86 -11.84
C GLN A 52 2.02 -7.28 -11.07
N GLU A 53 1.25 -8.26 -11.57
CA GLU A 53 0.08 -8.77 -10.86
C GLU A 53 0.49 -9.40 -9.53
N GLU A 54 1.45 -10.33 -9.55
CA GLU A 54 1.96 -10.98 -8.35
C GLU A 54 2.68 -9.99 -7.41
N VAL A 55 3.45 -9.06 -7.98
CA VAL A 55 4.14 -8.02 -7.21
C VAL A 55 3.15 -7.12 -6.46
N GLN A 56 2.04 -6.74 -7.09
CA GLN A 56 1.00 -5.94 -6.44
C GLN A 56 0.30 -6.69 -5.31
N GLU A 57 0.03 -7.98 -5.48
CA GLU A 57 -0.52 -8.82 -4.42
C GLU A 57 0.46 -8.94 -3.25
N LEU A 58 1.75 -9.19 -3.55
CA LEU A 58 2.83 -9.26 -2.58
C LEU A 58 2.93 -7.96 -1.76
N LEU A 59 2.96 -6.80 -2.43
CA LEU A 59 3.00 -5.50 -1.78
C LEU A 59 1.76 -5.27 -0.92
N THR A 60 0.58 -5.65 -1.40
CA THR A 60 -0.67 -5.51 -0.63
C THR A 60 -0.64 -6.35 0.64
N TRP A 61 -0.18 -7.59 0.53
CA TRP A 61 -0.02 -8.50 1.65
C TRP A 61 0.95 -7.93 2.69
N TRP A 62 2.14 -7.51 2.27
CA TRP A 62 3.15 -6.93 3.16
C TRP A 62 2.67 -5.64 3.82
N ASN A 63 2.02 -4.76 3.06
CA ASN A 63 1.47 -3.52 3.58
C ASN A 63 0.41 -3.78 4.67
N SER A 64 -0.47 -4.76 4.46
CA SER A 64 -1.49 -5.13 5.45
C SER A 64 -0.91 -5.63 6.77
N ARG A 65 0.32 -6.17 6.76
CA ARG A 65 0.99 -6.78 7.90
C ARG A 65 1.90 -5.81 8.64
N VAL A 66 2.67 -5.02 7.91
CA VAL A 66 3.66 -4.07 8.46
C VAL A 66 3.00 -2.77 8.88
N PHE A 67 1.95 -2.35 8.16
CA PHE A 67 1.23 -1.11 8.41
C PHE A 67 -0.21 -1.42 8.81
N PRO A 68 -0.55 -1.47 10.11
CA PRO A 68 -1.92 -1.72 10.60
C PRO A 68 -2.96 -0.71 10.08
N SER A 69 -2.51 0.48 9.67
CA SER A 69 -3.35 1.51 9.04
C SER A 69 -3.69 1.20 7.57
N PHE A 70 -2.92 0.31 6.92
CA PHE A 70 -3.20 -0.20 5.57
C PHE A 70 -4.30 -1.28 5.61
N SER A 71 -4.53 -1.87 6.79
CA SER A 71 -5.66 -2.75 7.09
C SER A 71 -6.97 -1.95 7.14
N ASN A 72 -7.49 -1.58 5.98
CA ASN A 72 -8.94 -1.44 5.84
C ASN A 72 -9.37 -1.66 4.39
N PRO A 73 -9.40 -2.91 3.90
CA PRO A 73 -10.37 -3.27 2.88
C PRO A 73 -11.75 -3.12 3.52
N LYS A 74 -12.26 -1.87 3.55
CA LYS A 74 -13.57 -1.46 4.08
C LYS A 74 -14.00 -2.30 5.29
N LYS A 75 -13.69 -1.86 6.52
CA LYS A 75 -14.72 -2.01 7.57
C LYS A 75 -15.98 -1.44 6.93
N ALA A 76 -16.88 -2.32 6.48
CA ALA A 76 -18.13 -1.92 5.88
C ALA A 76 -18.73 -0.99 6.91
N ILE A 77 -18.74 0.32 6.59
CA ILE A 77 -19.27 1.32 7.49
C ILE A 77 -20.67 0.80 7.78
N PRO A 78 -21.00 0.43 9.03
CA PRO A 78 -22.30 -0.16 9.32
C PRO A 78 -23.34 0.80 8.77
N ALA A 79 -24.41 0.29 8.14
CA ALA A 79 -25.44 1.13 7.54
C ALA A 79 -25.91 2.25 8.50
N ASN A 80 -25.83 1.98 9.80
CA ASN A 80 -26.23 2.84 10.91
C ASN A 80 -25.10 3.74 11.49
N SER A 81 -23.95 3.82 10.83
CA SER A 81 -22.83 4.63 11.33
C SER A 81 -23.19 6.11 11.41
N ALA A 82 -22.46 6.84 12.26
CA ALA A 82 -22.56 8.30 12.33
C ALA A 82 -22.34 8.96 10.95
N TYR A 83 -21.48 8.39 10.10
CA TYR A 83 -21.21 8.90 8.76
C TYR A 83 -22.43 8.80 7.83
N SER A 84 -23.16 7.69 7.86
CA SER A 84 -24.40 7.51 7.09
C SER A 84 -25.45 8.55 7.49
N ARG A 85 -25.64 8.78 8.79
CA ARG A 85 -26.58 9.77 9.34
C ARG A 85 -26.19 11.20 8.98
N ILE A 86 -24.89 11.52 8.98
CA ILE A 86 -24.38 12.84 8.56
C ILE A 86 -24.65 13.08 7.07
N LYS A 87 -24.48 12.05 6.23
CA LYS A 87 -24.74 12.12 4.79
C LYS A 87 -26.23 12.34 4.50
N GLU A 88 -27.12 11.60 5.17
CA GLU A 88 -28.58 11.78 5.07
C GLU A 88 -29.01 13.19 5.47
N LYS A 89 -28.52 13.69 6.62
CA LYS A 89 -28.83 15.05 7.06
C LYS A 89 -28.38 16.10 6.05
N ARG A 90 -27.21 15.93 5.43
CA ARG A 90 -26.70 16.84 4.40
C ARG A 90 -27.53 16.80 3.11
N ALA A 91 -28.01 15.62 2.71
CA ALA A 91 -28.89 15.48 1.56
C ALA A 91 -30.26 16.15 1.81
N ALA A 92 -30.85 15.95 2.99
CA ALA A 92 -32.09 16.61 3.38
C ALA A 92 -31.97 18.14 3.41
N LEU A 93 -30.87 18.67 3.97
CA LEU A 93 -30.62 20.12 3.98
C LEU A 93 -30.43 20.70 2.57
N LYS A 94 -29.77 19.97 1.66
CA LYS A 94 -29.65 20.38 0.26
C LYS A 94 -30.99 20.37 -0.47
N ALA A 95 -31.82 19.35 -0.25
CA ALA A 95 -33.17 19.28 -0.83
C ALA A 95 -34.06 20.42 -0.32
N LEU A 96 -33.98 20.74 0.98
CA LEU A 96 -34.68 21.88 1.57
C LEU A 96 -34.20 23.21 0.97
N ALA A 97 -32.89 23.41 0.84
CA ALA A 97 -32.32 24.61 0.23
C ALA A 97 -32.68 24.77 -1.25
N ALA A 98 -32.82 23.66 -1.99
CA ALA A 98 -33.28 23.68 -3.38
C ALA A 98 -34.78 23.98 -3.49
N SER A 99 -35.59 23.52 -2.52
CA SER A 99 -37.03 23.80 -2.48
C SER A 99 -37.36 25.21 -1.97
N SER A 100 -36.46 25.83 -1.20
CA SER A 100 -36.64 27.18 -0.65
C SER A 100 -36.24 28.30 -1.61
N ASN A 101 -35.83 27.98 -2.83
CA ASN A 101 -35.49 28.96 -3.85
C ASN A 101 -36.46 28.95 -5.05
N PRO A 102 -37.77 29.20 -4.86
CA PRO A 102 -38.61 29.64 -5.96
C PRO A 102 -38.46 31.16 -6.13
N ASN A 103 -38.03 31.56 -7.33
CA ASN A 103 -38.20 32.89 -7.93
C ASN A 103 -37.14 33.96 -7.60
N THR A 104 -36.24 34.20 -8.55
CA THR A 104 -36.02 35.56 -9.05
C THR A 104 -35.70 35.49 -10.54
N GLU A 105 -36.74 35.34 -11.36
CA GLU A 105 -36.69 35.64 -12.79
C GLU A 105 -37.97 36.41 -13.14
N SER A 106 -37.82 37.73 -13.28
CA SER A 106 -38.70 38.66 -13.99
C SER A 106 -37.92 39.95 -14.22
#